data_AF-A0A4Z1F651-F1
#
_entry.id   AF-A0A4Z1F651-F1
#
_cell.length_a   1.000
_cell.length_b   1.000
_cell.length_c   1.000
_cell.angle_alpha   90.00
_cell.angle_beta   90.00
_cell.angle_gamma   90.00
#
_symmetry.space_group_name_H-M   'P 1'
#
loop_
_entity.id
_entity.type
_entity.pdbx_description
1 polymer ?
#
loop_
_entity_poly.entity_id
_entity_poly.type
_entity_poly.pdbx_seq_one_letter_code
_entity_poly.pdbx_strand_id
1 'polypeptide(L)'
;MTAQVICYPLLGQTTVIAESQVNVTVALLPLDDVQTNWEVALWYGSKDMSWKQLDLTRSDDDIPIAKLAADTETSVLVFSNTLQRQSLNGQQIYYTVKYRRSGDSTWKWVNDDPNSVGDAEIIFQKSSTTLQLSSIEGYISNLSGNFHVTYHGQHKASDSPVWTLTCPIPASVTSVTEPRVQRTTIGFPKDVVQYFALVKRMNFWLVPRHGGSKFDLGEDDCQFYTEDAEPKAILVSFLRSDGMNFVMLALSMNGVVTTLISGENGSITFIGKNENEEARDGIVICAVGKTVEEGIAAAMDHAKRVVRASLKTEPITSGRDKKSLDLKDKKSFHDELVYCTWNSLGPTLTSTTLFAALDDLHVSSIYPSTIIIDDGWQSITLFGSETFPNQNRWSRFEASSTSFPEGLTNLSLRIRTSYPWIKNIGVWHGIFGYWGGIDPESDIGRKYKLRWVEINNSRRSGMWVVDACDVRRFYDNFYSFLVSCGINAVKLDTQGLLDDLKNAKDRSELIPAYQNAIHASLLSHFEDRVISCMSQYPANIFSPQILLSSSTHPANKIAMRNSDDFWPNDPATHAW
;
A
#
# COMPACT_ATOMS: atom_id res chain seq x y z
N MET A 1 15.96 32.54 -25.23
CA MET A 1 14.74 31.94 -25.86
C MET A 1 14.58 30.52 -25.36
N THR A 2 14.23 30.42 -24.11
CA THR A 2 13.93 29.17 -23.44
C THR A 2 12.54 29.36 -22.85
N ALA A 3 11.71 28.35 -23.01
CA ALA A 3 10.40 28.32 -22.41
C ALA A 3 10.24 26.96 -21.74
N GLN A 4 9.68 26.96 -20.54
CA GLN A 4 9.22 25.73 -19.92
C GLN A 4 7.89 25.34 -20.57
N VAL A 5 7.72 24.05 -20.81
CA VAL A 5 6.54 23.51 -21.49
C VAL A 5 5.88 22.49 -20.59
N ILE A 6 4.58 22.68 -20.36
CA ILE A 6 3.73 21.71 -19.68
C ILE A 6 2.63 21.34 -20.66
N CYS A 7 2.33 20.05 -20.79
CA CYS A 7 1.38 19.55 -21.79
C CYS A 7 0.40 18.57 -21.14
N TYR A 8 -0.83 18.53 -21.66
CA TYR A 8 -1.76 17.43 -21.46
C TYR A 8 -2.27 16.91 -22.80
N PRO A 9 -2.25 15.60 -23.07
CA PRO A 9 -1.57 14.56 -22.29
C PRO A 9 -0.09 14.83 -21.98
N LEU A 10 0.42 14.24 -20.90
CA LEU A 10 1.77 14.54 -20.41
C LEU A 10 2.84 13.96 -21.35
N LEU A 11 3.89 14.74 -21.62
CA LEU A 11 5.10 14.24 -22.27
C LEU A 11 5.82 13.24 -21.36
N GLY A 12 6.49 12.26 -21.95
CA GLY A 12 7.17 11.18 -21.22
C GLY A 12 6.25 10.15 -20.58
N GLN A 13 4.93 10.25 -20.81
CA GLN A 13 3.93 9.37 -20.19
C GLN A 13 2.98 8.77 -21.23
N THR A 14 2.41 7.63 -20.87
CA THR A 14 1.35 6.97 -21.64
C THR A 14 -0.02 7.36 -21.11
N THR A 15 -0.89 7.87 -21.97
CA THR A 15 -2.28 8.25 -21.64
C THR A 15 -3.26 7.42 -22.47
N VAL A 16 -4.27 6.84 -21.81
CA VAL A 16 -5.32 6.07 -22.46
C VAL A 16 -6.55 6.98 -22.67
N ILE A 17 -7.04 7.02 -23.90
CA ILE A 17 -8.20 7.84 -24.31
C ILE A 17 -9.29 6.92 -24.84
N ALA A 18 -10.48 6.97 -24.25
CA ALA A 18 -11.62 6.16 -24.68
C ALA A 18 -12.31 6.69 -25.96
N GLU A 19 -12.18 7.99 -26.20
CA GLU A 19 -12.76 8.67 -27.36
C GLU A 19 -11.95 8.42 -28.64
N SER A 20 -12.46 8.84 -29.79
CA SER A 20 -11.69 8.81 -31.05
C SER A 20 -10.78 10.03 -31.22
N GLN A 21 -10.74 10.92 -30.24
CA GLN A 21 -10.03 12.19 -30.29
C GLN A 21 -9.57 12.60 -28.90
N VAL A 22 -8.59 13.49 -28.82
CA VAL A 22 -8.10 14.05 -27.55
C VAL A 22 -7.71 15.50 -27.76
N ASN A 23 -8.16 16.37 -26.86
CA ASN A 23 -7.70 17.75 -26.83
C ASN A 23 -6.31 17.79 -26.20
N VAL A 24 -5.32 18.18 -26.99
CA VAL A 24 -3.98 18.41 -26.51
C VAL A 24 -3.86 19.88 -26.14
N THR A 25 -3.42 20.15 -24.92
CA THR A 25 -3.23 21.49 -24.38
C THR A 25 -1.78 21.66 -23.96
N VAL A 26 -1.14 22.73 -24.40
CA VAL A 26 0.22 23.10 -24.07
C VAL A 26 0.22 24.45 -23.35
N ALA A 27 0.72 24.48 -22.12
CA ALA A 27 1.09 25.68 -21.41
C ALA A 27 2.57 25.98 -21.64
N LEU A 28 2.85 27.13 -22.23
CA LEU A 28 4.17 27.65 -22.52
C LEU A 28 4.51 28.77 -21.52
N LEU A 29 5.63 28.64 -20.82
CA LEU A 29 6.12 29.60 -19.84
C LEU A 29 7.44 30.20 -20.35
N PRO A 30 7.41 31.38 -20.97
CA PRO A 30 8.62 32.05 -21.43
C PRO A 30 9.50 32.50 -20.25
N LEU A 31 10.82 32.21 -20.30
CA LEU A 31 11.75 32.59 -19.23
C LEU A 31 12.27 34.03 -19.34
N ASP A 32 12.20 34.63 -20.53
CA ASP A 32 12.90 35.89 -20.84
C ASP A 32 11.98 37.06 -21.25
N ASP A 33 10.67 36.85 -21.51
CA ASP A 33 9.86 37.86 -22.21
C ASP A 33 8.33 37.72 -22.04
N VAL A 34 7.64 38.85 -21.82
CA VAL A 34 6.18 38.95 -21.61
C VAL A 34 5.42 39.34 -22.91
N GLN A 35 6.13 39.62 -24.03
CA GLN A 35 5.48 39.97 -25.30
C GLN A 35 5.16 38.80 -26.24
N THR A 36 4.18 39.02 -27.14
CA THR A 36 2.90 38.31 -27.16
C THR A 36 2.64 37.30 -28.29
N ASN A 37 3.60 36.94 -29.14
CA ASN A 37 3.34 36.06 -30.31
C ASN A 37 4.26 34.83 -30.36
N TRP A 38 3.77 33.71 -29.84
CA TRP A 38 4.40 32.39 -29.90
C TRP A 38 3.60 31.44 -30.79
N GLU A 39 4.31 30.56 -31.47
CA GLU A 39 3.74 29.46 -32.23
C GLU A 39 4.14 28.15 -31.56
N VAL A 40 3.15 27.28 -31.35
CA VAL A 40 3.35 25.95 -30.77
C VAL A 40 2.70 24.94 -31.70
N ALA A 41 3.38 23.83 -31.94
CA ALA A 41 2.85 22.74 -32.74
C ALA A 41 3.18 21.40 -32.10
N LEU A 42 2.29 20.43 -32.29
CA LEU A 42 2.60 19.04 -32.06
C LEU A 42 3.31 18.49 -33.28
N TRP A 43 4.31 17.66 -33.03
CA TRP A 43 4.86 16.76 -34.02
C TRP A 43 4.45 15.36 -33.61
N TYR A 44 3.62 14.67 -34.41
CA TYR A 44 2.99 13.42 -34.00
C TYR A 44 3.01 12.36 -35.09
N GLY A 45 3.03 11.09 -34.70
CA GLY A 45 3.12 9.96 -35.62
C GLY A 45 2.89 8.62 -34.92
N SER A 46 3.00 7.53 -35.67
CA SER A 46 3.24 6.21 -35.07
C SER A 46 4.74 5.91 -35.07
N LYS A 47 5.17 4.97 -34.24
CA LYS A 47 6.59 4.63 -34.03
C LYS A 47 7.37 4.37 -35.34
N ASP A 48 6.71 3.76 -36.32
CA ASP A 48 7.33 3.34 -37.59
C ASP A 48 6.91 4.17 -38.82
N MET A 49 6.23 5.30 -38.63
CA MET A 49 5.77 6.15 -39.76
C MET A 49 6.39 7.54 -39.72
N SER A 50 6.27 8.29 -40.83
CA SER A 50 6.62 9.71 -40.84
C SER A 50 5.65 10.50 -39.97
N TRP A 51 6.23 11.36 -39.13
CA TRP A 51 5.48 12.24 -38.24
C TRP A 51 4.98 13.46 -39.00
N LYS A 52 3.89 14.05 -38.51
CA LYS A 52 3.19 15.20 -39.10
C LYS A 52 3.08 16.32 -38.08
N GLN A 53 2.90 17.54 -38.58
CA GLN A 53 2.67 18.71 -37.75
C GLN A 53 1.17 18.91 -37.52
N LEU A 54 0.79 19.23 -36.28
CA LEU A 54 -0.51 19.79 -35.93
C LEU A 54 -0.28 21.11 -35.19
N ASP A 55 -0.60 22.22 -35.83
CA ASP A 55 -0.45 23.55 -35.24
C ASP A 55 -1.46 23.76 -34.12
N LEU A 56 -1.03 24.30 -32.98
CA LEU A 56 -1.92 24.59 -31.86
C LEU A 56 -2.38 26.04 -31.91
N THR A 57 -3.65 26.27 -31.58
CA THR A 57 -4.23 27.60 -31.51
C THR A 57 -4.16 28.13 -30.09
N ARG A 58 -3.77 29.41 -29.93
CA ARG A 58 -3.79 30.08 -28.63
C ARG A 58 -5.21 30.10 -28.07
N SER A 59 -5.36 29.72 -26.80
CA SER A 59 -6.60 29.85 -26.04
C SER A 59 -6.40 30.83 -24.89
N ASP A 60 -7.43 31.63 -24.62
CA ASP A 60 -7.51 32.52 -23.46
C ASP A 60 -8.31 31.89 -22.30
N ASP A 61 -8.64 30.59 -22.39
CA ASP A 61 -9.39 29.88 -21.37
C ASP A 61 -8.56 29.66 -20.10
N ASP A 62 -9.20 29.79 -18.93
CA ASP A 62 -8.60 29.57 -17.61
C ASP A 62 -8.47 28.06 -17.33
N ILE A 63 -7.43 27.41 -17.89
CA ILE A 63 -7.24 25.95 -17.81
C ILE A 63 -6.52 25.57 -16.51
N PRO A 64 -6.97 24.53 -15.77
CA PRO A 64 -6.37 24.11 -14.49
C PRO A 64 -4.85 23.85 -14.51
N ILE A 65 -4.27 23.45 -15.64
CA ILE A 65 -2.82 23.27 -15.80
C ILE A 65 -2.04 24.57 -15.60
N ALA A 66 -2.62 25.72 -15.95
CA ALA A 66 -2.00 27.01 -15.68
C ALA A 66 -1.91 27.30 -14.17
N LYS A 67 -2.80 26.71 -13.35
CA LYS A 67 -2.79 26.86 -11.88
C LYS A 67 -1.78 25.95 -11.19
N LEU A 68 -1.40 24.81 -11.81
CA LEU A 68 -0.34 23.93 -11.34
C LEU A 68 1.07 24.53 -11.52
N ALA A 69 1.21 25.46 -12.46
CA ALA A 69 2.47 26.16 -12.74
C ALA A 69 2.58 27.51 -12.02
N ALA A 70 1.53 27.93 -11.31
CA ALA A 70 1.41 29.25 -10.71
C ALA A 70 2.07 29.31 -9.31
N ASP A 71 3.40 29.17 -9.29
CA ASP A 71 4.21 29.86 -8.30
C ASP A 71 4.97 30.96 -9.04
N THR A 72 4.65 32.22 -8.72
CA THR A 72 5.35 33.47 -9.10
C THR A 72 5.20 34.02 -10.55
N GLU A 73 4.71 35.27 -10.62
CA GLU A 73 4.92 36.39 -11.59
C GLU A 73 5.11 36.15 -13.11
N THR A 74 5.01 34.93 -13.63
CA THR A 74 5.27 34.60 -15.05
C THR A 74 3.98 34.46 -15.86
N SER A 75 3.95 35.05 -17.05
CA SER A 75 2.81 34.97 -17.98
C SER A 75 2.74 33.59 -18.66
N VAL A 76 1.76 32.78 -18.28
CA VAL A 76 1.50 31.47 -18.92
C VAL A 76 0.70 31.67 -20.22
N LEU A 77 1.20 31.12 -21.33
CA LEU A 77 0.52 31.13 -22.62
C LEU A 77 -0.04 29.74 -22.93
N VAL A 78 -1.34 29.64 -23.20
CA VAL A 78 -2.02 28.35 -23.41
C VAL A 78 -2.35 28.16 -24.89
N PHE A 79 -2.05 26.98 -25.41
CA PHE A 79 -2.31 26.57 -26.78
C PHE A 79 -3.03 25.23 -26.80
N SER A 80 -4.00 25.03 -27.68
CA SER A 80 -4.70 23.76 -27.80
C SER A 80 -5.09 23.41 -29.23
N ASN A 81 -5.24 22.11 -29.49
CA ASN A 81 -5.86 21.56 -30.69
C ASN A 81 -6.29 20.12 -30.42
N THR A 82 -7.19 19.59 -31.25
CA THR A 82 -7.72 18.24 -31.13
C THR A 82 -6.95 17.27 -32.01
N LEU A 83 -6.35 16.25 -31.40
CA LEU A 83 -5.71 15.15 -32.09
C LEU A 83 -6.71 14.03 -32.37
N GLN A 84 -6.91 13.69 -33.64
CA GLN A 84 -7.88 12.68 -34.08
C GLN A 84 -7.22 11.33 -34.32
N ARG A 85 -7.80 10.24 -33.79
CA ARG A 85 -7.36 8.85 -34.02
C ARG A 85 -7.26 8.51 -35.51
N GLN A 86 -8.24 8.93 -36.31
CA GLN A 86 -8.32 8.63 -37.76
C GLN A 86 -7.14 9.19 -38.57
N SER A 87 -6.34 10.11 -37.98
CA SER A 87 -5.16 10.67 -38.63
C SER A 87 -4.06 9.65 -38.90
N LEU A 88 -4.10 8.51 -38.19
CA LEU A 88 -3.14 7.40 -38.28
C LEU A 88 -3.91 6.06 -38.25
N ASN A 89 -3.52 5.08 -39.08
CA ASN A 89 -4.11 3.73 -39.11
C ASN A 89 -3.73 2.86 -37.89
N GLY A 90 -3.43 3.49 -36.74
CA GLY A 90 -2.90 2.87 -35.54
C GLY A 90 -3.77 3.13 -34.31
N GLN A 91 -3.61 2.28 -33.31
CA GLN A 91 -4.27 2.46 -32.02
C GLN A 91 -3.43 3.31 -31.04
N GLN A 92 -2.16 3.51 -31.37
CA GLN A 92 -1.21 4.30 -30.60
C GLN A 92 -0.70 5.47 -31.44
N ILE A 93 -0.63 6.65 -30.83
CA ILE A 93 -0.03 7.86 -31.41
C ILE A 93 1.03 8.36 -30.44
N TYR A 94 2.20 8.68 -30.96
CA TYR A 94 3.26 9.36 -30.23
C TYR A 94 3.29 10.82 -30.66
N TYR A 95 3.60 11.72 -29.73
CA TYR A 95 3.87 13.11 -30.10
C TYR A 95 4.89 13.77 -29.19
N THR A 96 5.56 14.78 -29.74
CA THR A 96 6.36 15.74 -29.00
C THR A 96 5.87 17.16 -29.30
N VAL A 97 6.35 18.11 -28.53
CA VAL A 97 5.99 19.53 -28.68
C VAL A 97 7.19 20.30 -29.23
N LYS A 98 6.91 21.19 -30.17
CA LYS A 98 7.87 22.18 -30.65
C LYS A 98 7.26 23.58 -30.61
N TYR A 99 8.12 24.58 -30.39
CA TYR A 99 7.70 25.97 -30.25
C TYR A 99 8.72 26.93 -30.88
N ARG A 100 8.26 28.12 -31.25
CA ARG A 100 9.10 29.23 -31.73
C ARG A 100 8.40 30.57 -31.53
N ARG A 101 9.14 31.67 -31.69
CA ARG A 101 8.51 33.00 -31.81
C ARG A 101 7.94 33.16 -33.22
N SER A 102 6.81 33.86 -33.33
CA SER A 102 6.23 34.17 -34.64
C SER A 102 7.23 34.94 -35.49
N GLY A 103 7.49 34.44 -36.71
CA GLY A 103 8.45 35.01 -37.66
C GLY A 103 9.84 34.33 -37.65
N ASP A 104 10.15 33.52 -36.64
CA ASP A 104 11.41 32.76 -36.64
C ASP A 104 11.36 31.56 -37.60
N SER A 105 12.47 31.31 -38.30
CA SER A 105 12.59 30.16 -39.20
C SER A 105 12.80 28.82 -38.49
N THR A 106 13.31 28.85 -37.25
CA THR A 106 13.82 27.67 -36.55
C THR A 106 12.88 27.26 -35.42
N TRP A 107 12.48 26.00 -35.40
CA TRP A 107 11.74 25.40 -34.29
C TRP A 107 12.67 24.96 -33.18
N LYS A 108 12.24 25.14 -31.93
CA LYS A 108 12.82 24.47 -30.76
C LYS A 108 11.96 23.29 -30.37
N TRP A 109 12.62 22.20 -29.99
CA TRP A 109 11.96 20.98 -29.56
C TRP A 109 12.07 20.84 -28.06
N VAL A 110 10.99 20.41 -27.40
CA VAL A 110 11.03 20.19 -25.95
C VAL A 110 12.06 19.12 -25.58
N ASN A 111 12.23 18.11 -26.42
CA ASN A 111 13.15 17.01 -26.16
C ASN A 111 14.62 17.31 -26.54
N ASP A 112 14.92 18.47 -27.12
CA ASP A 112 16.30 18.95 -27.33
C ASP A 112 16.88 19.64 -26.07
N ASP A 113 16.06 19.84 -25.02
CA ASP A 113 16.50 20.34 -23.72
C ASP A 113 17.45 19.32 -23.05
N PRO A 114 18.51 19.76 -22.35
CA PRO A 114 19.36 18.87 -21.54
C PRO A 114 18.59 17.94 -20.59
N ASN A 115 17.41 18.36 -20.13
CA ASN A 115 16.49 17.57 -19.32
C ASN A 115 15.28 17.10 -20.15
N SER A 116 15.54 16.34 -21.22
CA SER A 116 14.51 15.80 -22.11
C SER A 116 13.45 15.01 -21.34
N VAL A 117 12.18 15.35 -21.55
CA VAL A 117 11.03 14.70 -20.88
C VAL A 117 10.54 13.46 -21.64
N GLY A 118 10.97 13.26 -22.88
CA GLY A 118 10.51 12.17 -23.75
C GLY A 118 9.21 12.48 -24.50
N ASP A 119 8.81 11.59 -25.40
CA ASP A 119 7.58 11.76 -26.18
C ASP A 119 6.35 11.32 -25.36
N ALA A 120 5.20 11.94 -25.59
CA ALA A 120 3.93 11.45 -25.09
C ALA A 120 3.47 10.24 -25.92
N GLU A 121 2.85 9.26 -25.27
CA GLU A 121 2.20 8.13 -25.93
C GLU A 121 0.69 8.16 -25.63
N ILE A 122 -0.14 8.18 -26.67
CA ILE A 122 -1.59 8.12 -26.57
C ILE A 122 -2.05 6.75 -27.06
N ILE A 123 -2.82 6.04 -26.25
CA ILE A 123 -3.50 4.81 -26.63
C ILE A 123 -5.00 5.09 -26.76
N PHE A 124 -5.55 4.95 -27.96
CA PHE A 124 -6.99 5.02 -28.17
C PHE A 124 -7.63 3.67 -27.82
N GLN A 125 -8.33 3.61 -26.69
CA GLN A 125 -8.89 2.38 -26.14
C GLN A 125 -9.86 1.71 -27.13
N LYS A 126 -9.80 0.38 -27.22
CA LYS A 126 -10.72 -0.39 -28.07
C LYS A 126 -12.11 -0.49 -27.41
N SER A 127 -13.17 -0.31 -28.20
CA SER A 127 -14.53 -0.57 -27.71
C SER A 127 -14.70 -2.03 -27.29
N SER A 128 -15.26 -2.24 -26.10
CA SER A 128 -15.47 -3.55 -25.47
C SER A 128 -16.43 -4.46 -26.26
N THR A 129 -17.27 -3.91 -27.14
CA THR A 129 -18.22 -4.67 -27.98
C THR A 129 -17.56 -5.62 -29.00
N THR A 130 -16.26 -5.48 -29.25
CA THR A 130 -15.48 -6.29 -30.20
C THR A 130 -14.57 -7.34 -29.55
N LEU A 131 -14.55 -7.45 -28.23
CA LEU A 131 -13.64 -8.35 -27.53
C LEU A 131 -14.33 -9.70 -27.29
N GLN A 132 -14.13 -10.66 -28.20
CA GLN A 132 -14.34 -12.08 -27.90
C GLN A 132 -13.26 -12.54 -26.90
N LEU A 133 -13.44 -12.25 -25.61
CA LEU A 133 -12.45 -12.53 -24.56
C LEU A 133 -13.01 -13.41 -23.45
N SER A 134 -13.54 -14.58 -23.82
CA SER A 134 -13.89 -15.61 -22.83
C SER A 134 -12.67 -16.38 -22.32
N SER A 135 -11.53 -16.29 -23.01
CA SER A 135 -10.33 -17.08 -22.72
C SER A 135 -9.18 -16.21 -22.22
N ILE A 136 -8.50 -16.69 -21.18
CA ILE A 136 -7.39 -15.98 -20.53
C ILE A 136 -6.13 -15.94 -21.41
N GLU A 137 -6.03 -16.85 -22.38
CA GLU A 137 -4.96 -16.97 -23.38
C GLU A 137 -4.93 -15.76 -24.35
N GLY A 138 -5.98 -14.94 -24.35
CA GLY A 138 -5.97 -13.61 -24.93
C GLY A 138 -4.92 -12.68 -24.30
N TYR A 139 -4.68 -12.85 -22.99
CA TYR A 139 -3.84 -11.98 -22.16
C TYR A 139 -2.51 -12.61 -21.75
N ILE A 140 -2.44 -13.93 -21.69
CA ILE A 140 -1.23 -14.69 -21.33
C ILE A 140 -0.89 -15.66 -22.46
N SER A 141 0.32 -15.61 -23.00
CA SER A 141 0.83 -16.64 -23.92
C SER A 141 1.61 -17.71 -23.16
N ASN A 142 1.65 -18.91 -23.74
CA ASN A 142 2.33 -20.08 -23.16
C ASN A 142 1.89 -20.37 -21.71
N LEU A 143 0.57 -20.30 -21.46
CA LEU A 143 0.02 -20.61 -20.16
C LEU A 143 0.38 -22.05 -19.74
N SER A 144 1.01 -22.18 -18.57
CA SER A 144 1.46 -23.46 -18.06
C SER A 144 0.30 -24.40 -17.71
N GLY A 145 0.42 -25.67 -18.10
CA GLY A 145 -0.55 -26.72 -17.78
C GLY A 145 -0.64 -27.08 -16.28
N ASN A 146 0.23 -26.51 -15.44
CA ASN A 146 0.20 -26.69 -13.99
C ASN A 146 -0.89 -25.84 -13.29
N PHE A 147 -1.53 -24.92 -14.03
CA PHE A 147 -2.61 -24.08 -13.49
C PHE A 147 -3.97 -24.56 -13.98
N HIS A 148 -4.90 -24.67 -13.05
CA HIS A 148 -6.31 -24.82 -13.38
C HIS A 148 -6.96 -23.44 -13.50
N VAL A 149 -7.49 -23.13 -14.68
CA VAL A 149 -8.16 -21.85 -14.96
C VAL A 149 -9.67 -22.01 -14.82
N THR A 150 -10.28 -21.19 -13.95
CA THR A 150 -11.74 -21.08 -13.82
C THR A 150 -12.19 -19.70 -14.23
N TYR A 151 -13.14 -19.60 -15.18
CA TYR A 151 -13.81 -18.35 -15.53
C TYR A 151 -15.02 -18.11 -14.63
N HIS A 152 -15.16 -16.90 -14.10
CA HIS A 152 -16.23 -16.54 -13.14
C HIS A 152 -17.25 -15.53 -13.71
N GLY A 153 -17.24 -15.30 -15.02
CA GLY A 153 -18.11 -14.31 -15.65
C GLY A 153 -17.57 -12.89 -15.53
N GLN A 154 -18.47 -11.92 -15.63
CA GLN A 154 -18.15 -10.50 -15.59
C GLN A 154 -18.50 -9.88 -14.23
N HIS A 155 -17.67 -8.93 -13.81
CA HIS A 155 -17.90 -8.10 -12.65
C HIS A 155 -19.07 -7.16 -12.89
N LYS A 156 -20.06 -7.15 -11.98
CA LYS A 156 -21.33 -6.46 -12.20
C LYS A 156 -21.23 -4.95 -12.42
N ALA A 157 -20.23 -4.28 -11.85
CA ALA A 157 -20.13 -2.82 -11.91
C ALA A 157 -19.32 -2.32 -13.11
N SER A 158 -18.36 -3.11 -13.59
CA SER A 158 -17.40 -2.69 -14.64
C SER A 158 -17.45 -3.55 -15.89
N ASP A 159 -18.29 -4.60 -15.92
CA ASP A 159 -18.32 -5.66 -16.94
C ASP A 159 -16.97 -6.36 -17.16
N SER A 160 -16.05 -6.21 -16.21
CA SER A 160 -14.70 -6.78 -16.24
C SER A 160 -14.76 -8.30 -16.13
N PRO A 161 -14.25 -9.07 -17.10
CA PRO A 161 -14.18 -10.51 -16.97
C PRO A 161 -13.19 -10.89 -15.86
N VAL A 162 -13.50 -11.95 -15.11
CA VAL A 162 -12.70 -12.42 -13.97
C VAL A 162 -12.42 -13.92 -14.09
N TRP A 163 -11.17 -14.30 -13.83
CA TRP A 163 -10.71 -15.68 -13.76
C TRP A 163 -9.97 -15.94 -12.45
N THR A 164 -9.88 -17.21 -12.08
CA THR A 164 -8.97 -17.69 -11.05
C THR A 164 -8.03 -18.72 -11.65
N LEU A 165 -6.74 -18.60 -11.36
CA LEU A 165 -5.72 -19.60 -11.64
C LEU A 165 -5.37 -20.26 -10.31
N THR A 166 -5.59 -21.56 -10.20
CA THR A 166 -5.19 -22.34 -9.02
C THR A 166 -4.03 -23.25 -9.36
N CYS A 167 -3.07 -23.38 -8.43
CA CYS A 167 -1.94 -24.28 -8.53
C CYS A 167 -1.78 -25.06 -7.23
N PRO A 168 -1.77 -26.40 -7.25
CA PRO A 168 -1.61 -27.20 -6.05
C PRO A 168 -0.20 -27.04 -5.47
N ILE A 169 -0.13 -26.72 -4.19
CA ILE A 169 1.10 -26.62 -3.42
C ILE A 169 1.11 -27.80 -2.44
N PRO A 170 2.14 -28.68 -2.48
CA PRO A 170 2.23 -29.81 -1.55
C PRO A 170 2.26 -29.37 -0.07
N ALA A 171 1.94 -30.30 0.83
CA ALA A 171 2.04 -30.08 2.27
C ALA A 171 3.48 -29.74 2.72
N SER A 172 3.60 -29.03 3.84
CA SER A 172 4.86 -28.95 4.58
C SER A 172 5.23 -30.35 5.12
N VAL A 173 6.47 -30.79 4.94
CA VAL A 173 6.94 -32.11 5.43
C VAL A 173 7.34 -31.96 6.89
N THR A 174 6.73 -32.77 7.76
CA THR A 174 6.78 -32.73 9.24
C THR A 174 8.16 -32.83 9.89
N SER A 175 9.24 -33.04 9.14
CA SER A 175 10.61 -33.12 9.67
C SER A 175 11.50 -31.92 9.35
N VAL A 176 11.03 -30.92 8.59
CA VAL A 176 11.83 -29.77 8.17
C VAL A 176 11.16 -28.50 8.69
N THR A 177 11.95 -27.63 9.32
CA THR A 177 11.51 -26.32 9.87
C THR A 177 11.04 -25.32 8.80
N GLU A 178 11.04 -25.73 7.53
CA GLU A 178 10.80 -24.87 6.38
C GLU A 178 9.45 -25.15 5.70
N PRO A 179 8.75 -24.09 5.27
CA PRO A 179 7.49 -24.17 4.56
C PRO A 179 7.70 -24.78 3.16
N ARG A 180 6.67 -25.43 2.60
CA ARG A 180 6.77 -25.92 1.22
C ARG A 180 6.59 -24.76 0.26
N VAL A 181 7.63 -24.47 -0.53
CA VAL A 181 7.60 -23.46 -1.59
C VAL A 181 7.45 -24.15 -2.95
N GLN A 182 6.47 -23.70 -3.74
CA GLN A 182 6.26 -24.09 -5.13
C GLN A 182 6.50 -22.87 -6.01
N ARG A 183 7.39 -23.01 -7.00
CA ARG A 183 7.67 -21.99 -8.00
C ARG A 183 7.24 -22.51 -9.35
N THR A 184 6.41 -21.76 -10.08
CA THR A 184 5.91 -22.21 -11.37
C THR A 184 5.64 -21.02 -12.27
N THR A 185 6.23 -21.04 -13.47
CA THR A 185 5.96 -20.03 -14.49
C THR A 185 4.50 -20.13 -14.94
N ILE A 186 3.77 -19.02 -14.86
CA ILE A 186 2.40 -18.91 -15.36
C ILE A 186 2.44 -18.81 -16.89
N GLY A 187 3.24 -17.90 -17.44
CA GLY A 187 3.31 -17.64 -18.88
C GLY A 187 3.89 -16.24 -19.15
N PHE A 188 3.62 -15.67 -20.32
CA PHE A 188 4.09 -14.32 -20.68
C PHE A 188 2.91 -13.38 -20.90
N PRO A 189 2.94 -12.14 -20.39
CA PRO A 189 1.87 -11.19 -20.64
C PRO A 189 1.91 -10.74 -22.10
N LYS A 190 0.74 -10.59 -22.73
CA LYS A 190 0.63 -10.23 -24.15
C LYS A 190 0.36 -8.74 -24.33
N ASP A 191 0.91 -8.20 -25.41
CA ASP A 191 0.63 -6.86 -25.91
C ASP A 191 0.89 -5.73 -24.89
N VAL A 192 1.85 -5.92 -23.97
CA VAL A 192 2.14 -5.00 -22.87
C VAL A 192 2.83 -3.74 -23.39
N VAL A 193 2.33 -2.59 -22.93
CA VAL A 193 2.95 -1.28 -23.13
C VAL A 193 3.75 -0.89 -21.89
N GLN A 194 3.11 -0.99 -20.72
CA GLN A 194 3.71 -0.74 -19.41
C GLN A 194 3.03 -1.60 -18.35
N TYR A 195 3.68 -1.77 -17.21
CA TYR A 195 3.11 -2.44 -16.06
C TYR A 195 3.22 -1.60 -14.79
N PHE A 196 2.32 -1.88 -13.87
CA PHE A 196 2.32 -1.41 -12.48
C PHE A 196 2.28 -2.63 -11.57
N ALA A 197 3.05 -2.64 -10.48
CA ALA A 197 3.01 -3.70 -9.48
C ALA A 197 3.08 -3.13 -8.06
N LEU A 198 2.42 -3.82 -7.11
CA LEU A 198 2.64 -3.60 -5.69
C LEU A 198 3.54 -4.71 -5.15
N VAL A 199 4.78 -4.34 -4.84
CA VAL A 199 5.87 -5.24 -4.48
C VAL A 199 6.16 -5.14 -2.99
N LYS A 200 6.39 -6.27 -2.34
CA LYS A 200 6.92 -6.30 -0.97
C LYS A 200 8.32 -5.68 -0.96
N ARG A 201 8.49 -4.55 -0.27
CA ARG A 201 9.80 -3.95 0.02
C ARG A 201 10.41 -4.55 1.29
N MET A 202 9.57 -4.84 2.26
CA MET A 202 9.92 -5.57 3.48
C MET A 202 8.77 -6.51 3.81
N ASN A 203 8.86 -7.25 4.91
CA ASN A 203 7.73 -8.05 5.38
C ASN A 203 6.54 -7.22 5.86
N PHE A 204 6.58 -5.90 5.80
CA PHE A 204 5.51 -5.05 6.32
C PHE A 204 5.13 -3.84 5.44
N TRP A 205 5.86 -3.57 4.35
CA TRP A 205 5.58 -2.47 3.41
C TRP A 205 5.44 -2.96 1.98
N LEU A 206 4.48 -2.37 1.27
CA LEU A 206 4.35 -2.49 -0.18
C LEU A 206 4.82 -1.21 -0.85
N VAL A 207 5.51 -1.35 -1.98
CA VAL A 207 5.91 -0.22 -2.82
C VAL A 207 5.39 -0.38 -4.24
N PRO A 208 5.00 0.74 -4.89
CA PRO A 208 4.68 0.72 -6.30
C PRO A 208 5.96 0.52 -7.13
N ARG A 209 5.90 -0.35 -8.14
CA ARG A 209 6.91 -0.46 -9.20
C ARG A 209 6.24 -0.30 -10.55
N HIS A 210 6.90 0.44 -11.44
CA HIS A 210 6.46 0.65 -12.82
C HIS A 210 7.57 0.22 -13.78
N GLY A 211 7.19 -0.24 -14.96
CA GLY A 211 8.13 -0.48 -16.03
C GLY A 211 7.45 -0.57 -17.39
N GLY A 212 8.26 -0.71 -18.44
CA GLY A 212 7.78 -0.72 -19.82
C GLY A 212 7.19 -2.07 -20.26
N SER A 213 7.39 -2.40 -21.53
CA SER A 213 6.76 -3.57 -22.17
C SER A 213 7.31 -4.92 -21.70
N LYS A 214 8.53 -4.97 -21.18
CA LYS A 214 9.12 -6.17 -20.58
C LYS A 214 8.82 -6.19 -19.08
N PHE A 215 8.10 -7.20 -18.62
CA PHE A 215 7.84 -7.38 -17.19
C PHE A 215 9.11 -7.71 -16.44
N ASP A 216 9.54 -6.81 -15.56
CA ASP A 216 10.76 -6.99 -14.77
C ASP A 216 10.58 -6.25 -13.47
N LEU A 217 10.39 -6.95 -12.36
CA LEU A 217 10.23 -6.30 -11.08
C LEU A 217 11.52 -5.62 -10.61
N GLY A 218 12.68 -5.89 -11.21
CA GLY A 218 13.98 -5.33 -10.83
C GLY A 218 14.61 -6.08 -9.65
N GLU A 219 15.51 -5.42 -8.94
CA GLU A 219 16.18 -5.95 -7.74
C GLU A 219 15.48 -5.46 -6.47
N ASP A 220 15.58 -6.20 -5.36
CA ASP A 220 15.12 -5.70 -4.07
C ASP A 220 16.08 -4.62 -3.54
N ASP A 221 15.55 -3.42 -3.33
CA ASP A 221 16.28 -2.28 -2.79
C ASP A 221 16.40 -2.32 -1.26
N CYS A 222 15.80 -3.33 -0.60
CA CYS A 222 15.73 -3.43 0.85
C CYS A 222 16.47 -4.65 1.44
N GLN A 223 17.79 -4.56 1.49
CA GLN A 223 18.67 -5.55 2.16
C GLN A 223 18.59 -5.56 3.70
N PHE A 224 17.72 -4.75 4.32
CA PHE A 224 17.76 -4.52 5.77
C PHE A 224 17.15 -5.64 6.62
N TYR A 225 16.18 -6.41 6.11
CA TYR A 225 15.36 -7.31 6.95
C TYR A 225 15.19 -8.75 6.44
N THR A 226 15.50 -9.06 5.18
CA THR A 226 15.37 -10.43 4.64
C THR A 226 16.61 -10.82 3.84
N GLU A 227 17.05 -12.08 3.99
CA GLU A 227 18.14 -12.66 3.18
C GLU A 227 17.69 -13.03 1.75
N ASP A 228 16.38 -13.02 1.50
CA ASP A 228 15.77 -13.29 0.20
C ASP A 228 15.61 -11.96 -0.57
N ALA A 229 16.50 -11.73 -1.54
CA ALA A 229 16.63 -10.50 -2.31
C ALA A 229 15.71 -10.43 -3.55
N GLU A 230 14.74 -11.34 -3.66
CA GLU A 230 13.84 -11.40 -4.82
C GLU A 230 12.54 -10.60 -4.57
N PRO A 231 12.25 -9.55 -5.37
CA PRO A 231 11.04 -8.75 -5.20
C PRO A 231 9.79 -9.55 -5.55
N LYS A 232 8.82 -9.52 -4.62
CA LYS A 232 7.57 -10.29 -4.71
C LYS A 232 6.36 -9.37 -4.78
N ALA A 233 5.64 -9.40 -5.88
CA ALA A 233 4.40 -8.66 -6.08
C ALA A 233 3.19 -9.40 -5.51
N ILE A 234 2.27 -8.66 -4.88
CA ILE A 234 0.94 -9.16 -4.53
C ILE A 234 -0.12 -8.77 -5.57
N LEU A 235 0.17 -7.74 -6.36
CA LEU A 235 -0.70 -7.19 -7.40
C LEU A 235 0.19 -6.77 -8.57
N VAL A 236 -0.22 -7.11 -9.79
CA VAL A 236 0.38 -6.63 -11.03
C VAL A 236 -0.73 -6.22 -11.99
N SER A 237 -0.59 -5.09 -12.67
CA SER A 237 -1.45 -4.65 -13.76
C SER A 237 -0.61 -4.42 -15.01
N PHE A 238 -1.02 -4.99 -16.13
CA PHE A 238 -0.40 -4.78 -17.43
C PHE A 238 -1.31 -3.90 -18.29
N LEU A 239 -0.87 -2.67 -18.60
CA LEU A 239 -1.52 -1.86 -19.61
C LEU A 239 -1.15 -2.42 -20.99
N ARG A 240 -2.17 -2.74 -21.78
CA ARG A 240 -2.02 -3.32 -23.11
C ARG A 240 -2.13 -2.28 -24.23
N SER A 241 -1.65 -2.63 -25.41
CA SER A 241 -1.73 -1.78 -26.62
C SER A 241 -3.15 -1.51 -27.11
N ASP A 242 -4.13 -2.30 -26.64
CA ASP A 242 -5.57 -2.08 -26.87
C ASP A 242 -6.20 -1.09 -25.87
N GLY A 243 -5.43 -0.61 -24.89
CA GLY A 243 -5.87 0.33 -23.84
C GLY A 243 -6.55 -0.35 -22.65
N MET A 244 -6.60 -1.68 -22.58
CA MET A 244 -7.15 -2.42 -21.45
C MET A 244 -6.07 -2.72 -20.41
N ASN A 245 -6.49 -2.91 -19.16
CA ASN A 245 -5.61 -3.27 -18.04
C ASN A 245 -5.86 -4.72 -17.64
N PHE A 246 -4.85 -5.58 -17.79
CA PHE A 246 -4.89 -6.96 -17.29
C PHE A 246 -4.28 -7.03 -15.89
N VAL A 247 -5.14 -7.23 -14.89
CA VAL A 247 -4.78 -7.22 -13.47
C VAL A 247 -4.67 -8.65 -12.95
N MET A 248 -3.62 -8.92 -12.19
CA MET A 248 -3.36 -10.18 -11.49
C MET A 248 -3.15 -9.89 -10.01
N LEU A 249 -3.98 -10.48 -9.15
CA LEU A 249 -3.94 -10.37 -7.69
C LEU A 249 -3.58 -11.73 -7.10
N ALA A 250 -2.41 -11.82 -6.48
CA ALA A 250 -1.97 -13.01 -5.77
C ALA A 250 -2.62 -13.08 -4.39
N LEU A 251 -3.59 -13.98 -4.23
CA LEU A 251 -4.39 -14.08 -3.02
C LEU A 251 -3.69 -14.98 -2.00
N SER A 252 -3.38 -14.43 -0.83
CA SER A 252 -2.88 -15.19 0.32
C SER A 252 -4.00 -15.43 1.31
N MET A 253 -4.25 -16.69 1.69
CA MET A 253 -5.30 -17.05 2.65
C MET A 253 -5.08 -18.47 3.18
N ASN A 254 -5.70 -18.81 4.32
CA ASN A 254 -5.72 -20.17 4.87
C ASN A 254 -4.33 -20.83 4.99
N GLY A 255 -3.33 -20.09 5.47
CA GLY A 255 -1.96 -20.59 5.61
C GLY A 255 -1.20 -20.76 4.28
N VAL A 256 -1.75 -20.28 3.16
CA VAL A 256 -1.05 -20.20 1.88
C VAL A 256 -0.71 -18.74 1.58
N VAL A 257 0.58 -18.46 1.39
CA VAL A 257 1.06 -17.16 0.90
C VAL A 257 1.35 -17.27 -0.58
N THR A 258 0.68 -16.45 -1.38
CA THR A 258 0.84 -16.38 -2.84
C THR A 258 1.46 -15.05 -3.22
N THR A 259 2.48 -15.07 -4.08
CA THR A 259 3.10 -13.88 -4.67
C THR A 259 3.47 -14.12 -6.14
N LEU A 260 3.72 -13.05 -6.88
CA LEU A 260 4.19 -13.07 -8.27
C LEU A 260 5.59 -12.45 -8.36
N ILE A 261 6.42 -13.00 -9.24
CA ILE A 261 7.74 -12.46 -9.57
C ILE A 261 7.89 -12.34 -11.09
N SER A 262 8.81 -11.51 -11.55
CA SER A 262 9.29 -11.55 -12.93
C SER A 262 10.31 -12.66 -13.11
N GLY A 263 10.06 -13.56 -14.06
CA GLY A 263 11.02 -14.57 -14.49
C GLY A 263 11.83 -14.15 -15.71
N GLU A 264 12.59 -15.08 -16.26
CA GLU A 264 13.37 -14.86 -17.47
C GLU A 264 12.49 -14.35 -18.63
N ASN A 265 13.05 -13.44 -19.43
CA ASN A 265 12.42 -12.85 -20.61
C ASN A 265 11.04 -12.20 -20.36
N GLY A 266 10.78 -11.76 -19.12
CA GLY A 266 9.52 -11.12 -18.75
C GLY A 266 8.34 -12.07 -18.58
N SER A 267 8.64 -13.34 -18.29
CA SER A 267 7.62 -14.29 -17.85
C SER A 267 7.08 -13.91 -16.47
N ILE A 268 5.84 -14.29 -16.20
CA ILE A 268 5.21 -14.17 -14.89
C ILE A 268 5.41 -15.49 -14.18
N THR A 269 6.03 -15.47 -13.01
CA THR A 269 6.23 -16.66 -12.19
C THR A 269 5.47 -16.54 -10.88
N PHE A 270 4.71 -17.58 -10.57
CA PHE A 270 4.00 -17.75 -9.32
C PHE A 270 4.96 -18.33 -8.26
N ILE A 271 4.84 -17.80 -7.04
CA ILE A 271 5.40 -18.41 -5.84
C ILE A 271 4.25 -18.67 -4.87
N GLY A 272 4.08 -19.94 -4.51
CA GLY A 272 3.15 -20.38 -3.48
C GLY A 272 3.91 -20.97 -2.31
N LYS A 273 3.64 -20.50 -1.10
CA LYS A 273 4.21 -20.99 0.15
C LYS A 273 3.10 -21.56 1.01
N ASN A 274 3.15 -22.86 1.29
CA ASN A 274 2.14 -23.55 2.08
C ASN A 274 2.67 -23.86 3.49
N GLU A 275 2.01 -23.28 4.50
CA GLU A 275 2.28 -23.48 5.93
C GLU A 275 1.46 -24.63 6.53
N ASN A 276 0.57 -25.25 5.75
CA ASN A 276 -0.30 -26.31 6.22
C ASN A 276 0.36 -27.70 6.13
N GLU A 277 -0.07 -28.60 7.01
CA GLU A 277 0.29 -30.03 6.97
C GLU A 277 -0.41 -30.79 5.83
N GLU A 278 -1.34 -30.14 5.14
CA GLU A 278 -2.07 -30.67 3.99
C GLU A 278 -1.72 -29.89 2.73
N ALA A 279 -1.85 -30.54 1.56
CA ALA A 279 -1.78 -29.83 0.29
C ALA A 279 -2.90 -28.79 0.18
N ARG A 280 -2.57 -27.62 -0.35
CA ARG A 280 -3.50 -26.51 -0.55
C ARG A 280 -3.19 -25.83 -1.87
N ASP A 281 -4.21 -25.24 -2.46
CA ASP A 281 -4.04 -24.49 -3.70
C ASP A 281 -3.61 -23.06 -3.41
N GLY A 282 -2.61 -22.57 -4.13
CA GLY A 282 -2.38 -21.14 -4.27
C GLY A 282 -3.28 -20.56 -5.35
N ILE A 283 -3.65 -19.29 -5.18
CA ILE A 283 -4.71 -18.64 -5.95
C ILE A 283 -4.19 -17.33 -6.53
N VAL A 284 -4.31 -17.16 -7.84
CA VAL A 284 -4.14 -15.87 -8.53
C VAL A 284 -5.44 -15.48 -9.19
N ILE A 285 -5.99 -14.34 -8.81
CA ILE A 285 -7.20 -13.78 -9.41
C ILE A 285 -6.79 -12.88 -10.56
N CYS A 286 -7.38 -13.08 -11.73
CA CYS A 286 -7.14 -12.26 -12.91
C CYS A 286 -8.41 -11.50 -13.29
N ALA A 287 -8.28 -10.22 -13.62
CA ALA A 287 -9.38 -9.38 -14.06
C ALA A 287 -8.94 -8.43 -15.18
N VAL A 288 -9.88 -7.99 -16.01
CA VAL A 288 -9.58 -7.04 -17.10
C VAL A 288 -10.48 -5.81 -16.96
N GLY A 289 -9.87 -4.64 -16.75
CA GLY A 289 -10.56 -3.36 -16.60
C GLY A 289 -10.29 -2.42 -17.78
N LYS A 290 -11.20 -1.48 -18.04
CA LYS A 290 -10.91 -0.36 -18.95
C LYS A 290 -9.89 0.57 -18.30
N THR A 291 -9.99 0.75 -16.98
CA THR A 291 -8.96 1.39 -16.17
C THR A 291 -8.29 0.39 -15.24
N VAL A 292 -7.15 0.78 -14.67
CA VAL A 292 -6.46 -0.04 -13.66
C VAL A 292 -7.31 -0.20 -12.40
N GLU A 293 -8.02 0.86 -12.00
CA GLU A 293 -8.91 0.87 -10.83
C GLU A 293 -10.08 -0.11 -11.01
N GLU A 294 -10.69 -0.14 -12.19
CA GLU A 294 -11.77 -1.10 -12.49
C GLU A 294 -11.27 -2.55 -12.40
N GLY A 295 -10.09 -2.82 -12.96
CA GLY A 295 -9.48 -4.17 -12.92
C GLY A 295 -9.14 -4.59 -11.48
N ILE A 296 -8.54 -3.68 -10.69
CA ILE A 296 -8.24 -3.91 -9.28
C ILE A 296 -9.52 -4.12 -8.48
N ALA A 297 -10.55 -3.29 -8.69
CA ALA A 297 -11.84 -3.40 -8.01
C ALA A 297 -12.49 -4.76 -8.29
N ALA A 298 -12.52 -5.20 -9.56
CA ALA A 298 -13.05 -6.48 -9.95
C ALA A 298 -12.29 -7.67 -9.31
N ALA A 299 -10.95 -7.61 -9.28
CA ALA A 299 -10.11 -8.61 -8.64
C ALA A 299 -10.32 -8.66 -7.12
N MET A 300 -10.34 -7.51 -6.45
CA MET A 300 -10.55 -7.39 -5.00
C MET A 300 -11.96 -7.82 -4.59
N ASP A 301 -12.98 -7.48 -5.36
CA ASP A 301 -14.35 -7.94 -5.09
C ASP A 301 -14.50 -9.45 -5.30
N HIS A 302 -13.75 -10.04 -6.22
CA HIS A 302 -13.66 -11.50 -6.33
C HIS A 302 -12.92 -12.12 -5.15
N ALA A 303 -11.80 -11.54 -4.71
CA ALA A 303 -11.07 -11.97 -3.51
C ALA A 303 -11.99 -11.99 -2.28
N LYS A 304 -12.81 -10.94 -2.07
CA LYS A 304 -13.81 -10.91 -1.00
C LYS A 304 -14.81 -12.07 -1.10
N ARG A 305 -15.22 -12.48 -2.31
CA ARG A 305 -16.13 -13.63 -2.51
C ARG A 305 -15.45 -14.94 -2.15
N VAL A 306 -14.21 -15.15 -2.59
CA VAL A 306 -13.41 -16.35 -2.29
C VAL A 306 -13.20 -16.48 -0.78
N VAL A 307 -12.73 -15.42 -0.12
CA VAL A 307 -12.49 -15.41 1.34
C VAL A 307 -13.80 -15.59 2.12
N ARG A 308 -14.92 -15.00 1.69
CA ARG A 308 -16.23 -15.26 2.34
C ARG A 308 -16.69 -16.71 2.20
N ALA A 309 -16.42 -17.34 1.06
CA ALA A 309 -16.81 -18.72 0.84
C ALA A 309 -16.04 -19.67 1.76
N SER A 310 -14.75 -19.43 1.98
CA SER A 310 -13.93 -20.27 2.87
C SER A 310 -14.33 -20.20 4.34
N LEU A 311 -14.95 -19.09 4.77
CA LEU A 311 -15.46 -18.96 6.15
C LEU A 311 -16.72 -19.79 6.41
N LYS A 312 -17.52 -20.08 5.37
CA LYS A 312 -18.76 -20.87 5.51
C LYS A 312 -18.50 -22.37 5.66
N THR A 313 -17.30 -22.82 5.30
CA THR A 313 -16.86 -24.22 5.37
C THR A 313 -16.19 -24.57 6.71
N GLU A 314 -15.85 -23.58 7.54
CA GLU A 314 -15.31 -23.77 8.89
C GLU A 314 -16.43 -23.66 9.94
N PRO A 315 -16.52 -24.53 10.95
CA PRO A 315 -17.57 -24.47 11.96
C PRO A 315 -17.38 -23.23 12.85
N ILE A 316 -18.22 -22.23 12.63
CA ILE A 316 -18.22 -20.98 13.41
C ILE A 316 -18.68 -21.29 14.85
N THR A 317 -17.76 -21.21 15.81
CA THR A 317 -18.12 -20.96 17.21
C THR A 317 -18.61 -19.52 17.33
N SER A 318 -19.91 -19.35 17.12
CA SER A 318 -20.57 -18.05 17.20
C SER A 318 -20.49 -17.47 18.62
N GLY A 319 -20.14 -16.19 18.70
CA GLY A 319 -20.06 -15.44 19.95
C GLY A 319 -20.43 -13.97 19.74
N ARG A 320 -21.71 -13.68 20.03
CA ARG A 320 -22.38 -12.38 20.22
C ARG A 320 -22.83 -11.58 18.99
N ASP A 321 -24.15 -11.49 18.88
CA ASP A 321 -24.87 -10.37 18.27
C ASP A 321 -24.39 -9.04 18.88
N LYS A 322 -23.89 -8.13 18.03
CA LYS A 322 -23.65 -6.73 18.42
C LYS A 322 -24.89 -5.91 18.06
N LYS A 323 -25.46 -5.26 19.08
CA LYS A 323 -26.42 -4.17 18.90
C LYS A 323 -25.78 -3.06 18.07
N SER A 324 -26.43 -2.74 16.96
CA SER A 324 -26.15 -1.61 16.08
C SER A 324 -26.39 -0.28 16.81
N LEU A 325 -25.39 0.59 16.84
CA LEU A 325 -25.54 2.02 17.11
C LEU A 325 -25.30 2.74 15.77
N ASP A 326 -26.38 3.32 15.22
CA ASP A 326 -26.38 4.10 13.98
C ASP A 326 -25.64 5.42 14.24
N LEU A 327 -24.33 5.46 13.95
CA LEU A 327 -23.48 6.66 14.08
C LEU A 327 -23.30 7.30 12.69
N LYS A 328 -24.37 7.88 12.15
CA LYS A 328 -24.31 8.59 10.86
C LYS A 328 -23.75 10.02 10.94
N ASP A 329 -23.31 10.48 12.11
CA ASP A 329 -22.97 11.90 12.33
C ASP A 329 -21.69 12.17 13.15
N LYS A 330 -20.83 11.17 13.40
CA LYS A 330 -19.50 11.42 14.01
C LYS A 330 -18.45 11.58 12.93
N LYS A 331 -17.66 12.66 13.00
CA LYS A 331 -16.39 12.76 12.27
C LYS A 331 -15.55 11.51 12.59
N SER A 332 -15.08 10.85 11.56
CA SER A 332 -14.25 9.65 11.66
C SER A 332 -12.95 9.97 12.38
N PHE A 333 -12.46 9.07 13.23
CA PHE A 333 -11.10 9.16 13.80
C PHE A 333 -10.03 9.40 12.72
N HIS A 334 -10.28 8.89 11.52
CA HIS A 334 -9.37 8.97 10.37
C HIS A 334 -9.35 10.32 9.65
N ASP A 335 -10.29 11.23 9.96
CA ASP A 335 -10.39 12.57 9.35
C ASP A 335 -9.92 13.69 10.32
N GLU A 336 -9.29 13.33 11.43
CA GLU A 336 -8.84 14.25 12.47
C GLU A 336 -7.32 14.46 12.45
N LEU A 337 -6.86 15.63 12.93
CA LEU A 337 -5.42 15.90 13.10
C LEU A 337 -4.90 15.12 14.32
N VAL A 338 -3.90 14.28 14.10
CA VAL A 338 -3.25 13.45 15.13
C VAL A 338 -1.84 13.95 15.39
N TYR A 339 -1.48 14.15 16.66
CA TYR A 339 -0.10 14.38 17.08
C TYR A 339 0.51 13.10 17.65
N CYS A 340 1.64 12.68 17.11
CA CYS A 340 2.36 11.47 17.49
C CYS A 340 3.77 11.85 17.98
N THR A 341 4.18 11.38 19.15
CA THR A 341 5.40 11.87 19.82
C THR A 341 6.72 11.39 19.21
N TRP A 342 6.70 10.45 18.27
CA TRP A 342 7.91 9.80 17.75
C TRP A 342 8.92 10.77 17.14
N ASN A 343 8.54 11.55 16.13
CA ASN A 343 9.48 12.45 15.42
C ASN A 343 9.93 13.65 16.29
N SER A 344 9.13 14.07 17.27
CA SER A 344 9.41 15.25 18.10
C SER A 344 10.14 14.92 19.40
N LEU A 345 9.78 13.81 20.07
CA LEU A 345 10.28 13.45 21.40
C LEU A 345 11.10 12.15 21.41
N GLY A 346 10.90 11.27 20.43
CA GLY A 346 11.62 10.01 20.29
C GLY A 346 11.44 9.04 21.47
N PRO A 347 12.34 8.05 21.62
CA PRO A 347 12.21 6.99 22.63
C PRO A 347 12.52 7.43 24.07
N THR A 348 13.05 8.64 24.27
CA THR A 348 13.39 9.21 25.60
C THR A 348 12.30 10.13 26.15
N LEU A 349 11.07 9.94 25.67
CA LEU A 349 9.88 10.71 26.05
C LEU A 349 9.58 10.57 27.55
N THR A 350 9.14 11.66 28.17
CA THR A 350 8.74 11.72 29.59
C THR A 350 7.44 12.51 29.73
N SER A 351 6.78 12.41 30.87
CA SER A 351 5.64 13.28 31.20
C SER A 351 5.99 14.76 31.00
N THR A 352 7.15 15.21 31.50
CA THR A 352 7.60 16.60 31.37
C THR A 352 7.74 17.03 29.92
N THR A 353 8.41 16.24 29.08
CA THR A 353 8.61 16.60 27.66
C THR A 353 7.32 16.51 26.85
N LEU A 354 6.41 15.59 27.21
CA LEU A 354 5.07 15.54 26.62
C LEU A 354 4.28 16.82 26.90
N PHE A 355 4.20 17.25 28.17
CA PHE A 355 3.46 18.45 28.53
C PHE A 355 4.06 19.72 27.90
N ALA A 356 5.38 19.84 27.87
CA ALA A 356 6.03 20.94 27.16
C ALA A 356 5.65 21.00 25.68
N ALA A 357 5.61 19.86 24.98
CA ALA A 357 5.19 19.82 23.59
C ALA A 357 3.70 20.17 23.40
N LEU A 358 2.83 19.79 24.34
CA LEU A 358 1.41 20.18 24.30
C LEU A 358 1.22 21.68 24.56
N ASP A 359 2.04 22.28 25.42
CA ASP A 359 2.07 23.72 25.64
C ASP A 359 2.54 24.46 24.37
N ASP A 360 3.59 23.97 23.70
CA ASP A 360 4.08 24.54 22.45
C ASP A 360 3.02 24.49 21.33
N LEU A 361 2.29 23.38 21.20
CA LEU A 361 1.17 23.25 20.27
C LEU A 361 0.06 24.27 20.60
N HIS A 362 -0.27 24.43 21.89
CA HIS A 362 -1.27 25.39 22.34
C HIS A 362 -0.87 26.84 22.00
N VAL A 363 0.38 27.23 22.32
CA VAL A 363 0.93 28.56 21.99
C VAL A 363 0.94 28.80 20.48
N SER A 364 1.19 27.74 19.70
CA SER A 364 1.19 27.79 18.22
C SER A 364 -0.21 27.73 17.60
N SER A 365 -1.28 27.66 18.40
CA SER A 365 -2.66 27.49 17.93
C SER A 365 -2.89 26.25 17.05
N ILE A 366 -2.18 25.17 17.34
CA ILE A 366 -2.33 23.86 16.67
C ILE A 366 -3.03 22.92 17.65
N TYR A 367 -4.21 22.42 17.27
CA TYR A 367 -5.10 21.69 18.19
C TYR A 367 -5.43 20.28 17.66
N PRO A 368 -4.50 19.32 17.72
CA PRO A 368 -4.76 17.94 17.33
C PRO A 368 -5.78 17.30 18.27
N SER A 369 -6.89 16.79 17.75
CA SER A 369 -7.92 16.17 18.61
C SER A 369 -7.51 14.82 19.16
N THR A 370 -6.44 14.23 18.64
CA THR A 370 -5.87 12.97 19.09
C THR A 370 -4.38 13.14 19.37
N ILE A 371 -3.93 12.58 20.48
CA ILE A 371 -2.50 12.36 20.73
C ILE A 371 -2.18 10.86 20.75
N ILE A 372 -1.03 10.49 20.21
CA ILE A 372 -0.45 9.15 20.32
C ILE A 372 0.88 9.30 21.06
N ILE A 373 0.91 8.75 22.29
CA ILE A 373 2.13 8.58 23.07
C ILE A 373 2.85 7.38 22.46
N ASP A 374 3.82 7.66 21.61
CA ASP A 374 4.57 6.66 20.84
C ASP A 374 5.60 5.92 21.71
N ASP A 375 6.47 5.12 21.09
CA ASP A 375 7.49 4.33 21.76
C ASP A 375 8.29 5.13 22.82
N GLY A 376 8.48 4.52 24.01
CA GLY A 376 9.23 5.09 25.13
C GLY A 376 8.45 5.17 26.46
N TRP A 377 7.14 4.98 26.44
CA TRP A 377 6.30 5.07 27.65
C TRP A 377 6.30 3.80 28.52
N GLN A 378 6.62 2.65 27.94
CA GLN A 378 6.39 1.34 28.52
C GLN A 378 7.33 1.03 29.69
N SER A 379 6.83 0.25 30.66
CA SER A 379 7.69 -0.43 31.63
C SER A 379 8.46 -1.58 30.97
N ILE A 380 9.78 -1.42 30.81
CA ILE A 380 10.64 -2.38 30.11
C ILE A 380 11.80 -2.91 30.96
N THR A 381 12.24 -4.12 30.65
CA THR A 381 13.48 -4.72 31.15
C THR A 381 14.54 -4.61 30.06
N LEU A 382 15.75 -4.19 30.43
CA LEU A 382 16.86 -4.04 29.48
C LEU A 382 17.17 -5.38 28.79
N PHE A 383 17.12 -5.39 27.47
CA PHE A 383 17.46 -6.53 26.63
C PHE A 383 17.97 -6.04 25.27
N GLY A 384 18.84 -6.82 24.65
CA GLY A 384 19.47 -6.49 23.38
C GLY A 384 20.93 -6.95 23.35
N SER A 385 21.54 -6.84 22.19
CA SER A 385 22.97 -7.08 21.98
C SER A 385 23.69 -5.76 21.76
N GLU A 386 25.03 -5.77 21.77
CA GLU A 386 25.83 -4.61 21.35
C GLU A 386 25.46 -4.13 19.93
N THR A 387 25.09 -5.08 19.06
CA THR A 387 24.66 -4.79 17.68
C THR A 387 23.22 -4.29 17.57
N PHE A 388 22.35 -4.62 18.53
CA PHE A 388 20.94 -4.22 18.56
C PHE A 388 20.50 -3.88 19.99
N PRO A 389 20.92 -2.72 20.51
CA PRO A 389 20.80 -2.41 21.94
C PRO A 389 19.37 -2.07 22.39
N ASN A 390 18.47 -1.72 21.47
CA ASN A 390 17.12 -1.24 21.79
C ASN A 390 16.04 -2.34 21.72
N GLN A 391 16.42 -3.61 21.88
CA GLN A 391 15.49 -4.73 21.85
C GLN A 391 14.91 -5.02 23.24
N ASN A 392 14.54 -4.00 24.03
CA ASN A 392 14.08 -4.23 25.40
C ASN A 392 12.85 -5.15 25.46
N ARG A 393 12.57 -5.69 26.65
CA ARG A 393 11.42 -6.58 26.86
C ARG A 393 10.33 -5.91 27.66
N TRP A 394 9.08 -6.14 27.30
CA TRP A 394 7.96 -5.56 28.02
C TRP A 394 7.71 -6.28 29.34
N SER A 395 7.53 -5.52 30.42
CA SER A 395 7.44 -6.09 31.77
C SER A 395 6.08 -5.90 32.46
N ARG A 396 5.41 -4.76 32.25
CA ARG A 396 4.14 -4.40 32.91
C ARG A 396 3.25 -3.62 31.95
N PHE A 397 1.93 -3.71 32.15
CA PHE A 397 0.98 -2.90 31.39
C PHE A 397 1.08 -1.41 31.71
N GLU A 398 1.40 -1.06 32.95
CA GLU A 398 1.57 0.33 33.40
C GLU A 398 2.81 0.98 32.79
N ALA A 399 2.77 2.31 32.62
CA ALA A 399 3.88 3.10 32.13
C ALA A 399 5.10 3.03 33.06
N SER A 400 6.28 3.31 32.49
CA SER A 400 7.53 3.41 33.24
C SER A 400 7.39 4.46 34.35
N SER A 401 7.58 4.05 35.61
CA SER A 401 7.55 4.97 36.75
C SER A 401 8.68 6.01 36.73
N THR A 402 9.71 5.79 35.90
CA THR A 402 10.81 6.75 35.70
C THR A 402 10.38 7.87 34.76
N SER A 403 9.76 7.52 33.62
CA SER A 403 9.36 8.49 32.59
C SER A 403 7.99 9.12 32.86
N PHE A 404 7.10 8.36 33.53
CA PHE A 404 5.71 8.70 33.84
C PHE A 404 5.39 8.33 35.30
N PRO A 405 6.00 9.03 36.28
CA PRO A 405 5.83 8.71 37.70
C PRO A 405 4.39 8.77 38.21
N GLU A 406 3.51 9.51 37.52
CA GLU A 406 2.09 9.62 37.85
C GLU A 406 1.22 8.43 37.37
N GLY A 407 1.74 7.57 36.49
CA GLY A 407 1.00 6.48 35.83
C GLY A 407 -0.01 6.96 34.79
N LEU A 408 -0.50 6.04 33.94
CA LEU A 408 -1.36 6.39 32.80
C LEU A 408 -2.69 7.04 33.21
N THR A 409 -3.29 6.63 34.33
CA THR A 409 -4.58 7.18 34.78
C THR A 409 -4.49 8.66 35.13
N ASN A 410 -3.48 9.06 35.91
CA ASN A 410 -3.32 10.47 36.28
C ASN A 410 -2.79 11.29 35.10
N LEU A 411 -1.94 10.69 34.26
CA LEU A 411 -1.46 11.31 33.03
C LEU A 411 -2.65 11.68 32.11
N SER A 412 -3.55 10.72 31.84
CA SER A 412 -4.70 10.95 30.96
C SER A 412 -5.67 11.98 31.55
N LEU A 413 -5.92 11.95 32.86
CA LEU A 413 -6.75 12.92 33.56
C LEU A 413 -6.17 14.33 33.44
N ARG A 414 -4.86 14.47 33.63
CA ARG A 414 -4.16 15.76 33.49
C ARG A 414 -4.24 16.27 32.05
N ILE A 415 -4.00 15.42 31.05
CA ILE A 415 -4.11 15.79 29.64
C ILE A 415 -5.51 16.31 29.32
N ARG A 416 -6.57 15.60 29.73
CA ARG A 416 -7.96 16.01 29.47
C ARG A 416 -8.35 17.31 30.19
N THR A 417 -7.81 17.53 31.37
CA THR A 417 -8.10 18.73 32.17
C THR A 417 -7.36 19.96 31.63
N SER A 418 -6.09 19.81 31.28
CA SER A 418 -5.23 20.90 30.81
C SER A 418 -5.45 21.24 29.33
N TYR A 419 -5.82 20.27 28.50
CA TYR A 419 -5.98 20.42 27.05
C TYR A 419 -7.32 19.84 26.58
N PRO A 420 -8.44 20.52 26.83
CA PRO A 420 -9.79 19.99 26.55
C PRO A 420 -10.07 19.78 25.05
N TRP A 421 -9.21 20.29 24.16
CA TRP A 421 -9.27 20.04 22.72
C TRP A 421 -8.80 18.62 22.34
N ILE A 422 -8.08 17.91 23.23
CA ILE A 422 -7.69 16.51 23.05
C ILE A 422 -8.87 15.60 23.43
N LYS A 423 -9.49 15.00 22.42
CA LYS A 423 -10.60 14.06 22.58
C LYS A 423 -10.10 12.64 22.81
N ASN A 424 -9.06 12.24 22.06
CA ASN A 424 -8.51 10.90 22.07
C ASN A 424 -7.07 10.89 22.58
N ILE A 425 -6.78 9.92 23.45
CA ILE A 425 -5.44 9.66 23.96
C ILE A 425 -5.15 8.22 23.59
N GLY A 426 -4.11 8.01 22.79
CA GLY A 426 -3.65 6.69 22.41
C GLY A 426 -2.20 6.44 22.77
N VAL A 427 -1.84 5.16 22.72
CA VAL A 427 -0.48 4.68 23.00
C VAL A 427 0.00 3.76 21.91
N TRP A 428 1.31 3.73 21.68
CA TRP A 428 1.97 2.76 20.80
C TRP A 428 2.27 1.46 21.54
N HIS A 429 2.14 0.32 20.85
CA HIS A 429 2.71 -0.96 21.27
C HIS A 429 3.00 -1.87 20.09
N GLY A 430 3.98 -2.76 20.23
CA GLY A 430 4.26 -3.80 19.27
C GLY A 430 3.30 -4.99 19.39
N ILE A 431 3.33 -5.87 18.39
CA ILE A 431 2.48 -7.06 18.34
C ILE A 431 2.92 -8.11 19.38
N PHE A 432 4.22 -8.33 19.53
CA PHE A 432 4.75 -9.28 20.52
C PHE A 432 5.08 -8.65 21.88
N GLY A 433 4.60 -7.43 22.11
CA GLY A 433 4.96 -6.60 23.25
C GLY A 433 5.92 -5.49 22.82
N TYR A 434 7.11 -5.44 23.43
CA TYR A 434 8.15 -4.50 23.02
C TYR A 434 9.08 -5.13 21.96
N TRP A 435 10.08 -4.39 21.47
CA TRP A 435 10.97 -4.84 20.39
C TRP A 435 11.64 -6.20 20.59
N GLY A 436 11.91 -6.61 21.84
CA GLY A 436 12.44 -7.92 22.22
C GLY A 436 11.43 -8.91 22.82
N GLY A 437 10.14 -8.63 22.70
CA GLY A 437 9.05 -9.46 23.23
C GLY A 437 8.68 -9.15 24.68
N ILE A 438 8.32 -10.19 25.43
CA ILE A 438 7.92 -10.14 26.84
C ILE A 438 9.06 -10.61 27.74
N ASP A 439 9.24 -9.97 28.90
CA ASP A 439 10.15 -10.47 29.92
C ASP A 439 9.47 -11.63 30.69
N PRO A 440 10.00 -12.87 30.63
CA PRO A 440 9.38 -14.03 31.27
C PRO A 440 9.29 -13.92 32.80
N GLU A 441 10.17 -13.14 33.43
CA GLU A 441 10.20 -12.98 34.89
C GLU A 441 9.36 -11.81 35.40
N SER A 442 8.77 -11.05 34.48
CA SER A 442 7.96 -9.87 34.78
C SER A 442 6.53 -10.20 35.19
N ASP A 443 5.76 -9.18 35.59
CA ASP A 443 4.34 -9.33 35.92
C ASP A 443 3.53 -9.86 34.73
N ILE A 444 3.86 -9.42 33.50
CA ILE A 444 3.25 -9.98 32.30
C ILE A 444 3.69 -11.44 32.13
N GLY A 445 5.00 -11.71 32.18
CA GLY A 445 5.53 -13.04 31.89
C GLY A 445 5.08 -14.13 32.86
N ARG A 446 4.84 -13.79 34.13
CA ARG A 446 4.28 -14.72 35.12
C ARG A 446 2.77 -14.94 34.99
N LYS A 447 2.04 -13.99 34.37
CA LYS A 447 0.57 -14.01 34.29
C LYS A 447 0.04 -14.76 33.06
N TYR A 448 0.82 -14.83 31.99
CA TYR A 448 0.42 -15.44 30.72
C TYR A 448 1.40 -16.52 30.31
N LYS A 449 0.89 -17.57 29.66
CA LYS A 449 1.74 -18.60 29.07
C LYS A 449 2.56 -17.98 27.94
N LEU A 450 3.88 -18.08 28.05
CA LEU A 450 4.80 -17.63 27.02
C LEU A 450 5.33 -18.80 26.18
N ARG A 451 5.70 -18.47 24.94
CA ARG A 451 6.38 -19.35 23.98
C ARG A 451 7.64 -18.65 23.49
N TRP A 452 8.75 -19.37 23.40
CA TRP A 452 9.94 -18.89 22.73
C TRP A 452 9.80 -19.09 21.22
N VAL A 453 10.05 -18.04 20.44
CA VAL A 453 10.02 -18.10 18.97
C VAL A 453 11.33 -17.59 18.40
N GLU A 454 11.76 -18.18 17.29
CA GLU A 454 12.86 -17.66 16.48
C GLU A 454 12.31 -16.72 15.40
N ILE A 455 12.99 -15.59 15.19
CA ILE A 455 12.70 -14.65 14.10
C ILE A 455 13.70 -14.91 12.98
N ASN A 456 13.21 -15.01 11.74
CA ASN A 456 14.01 -15.18 10.53
C ASN A 456 14.67 -13.86 10.12
N ASN A 457 15.53 -13.36 11.00
CA ASN A 457 16.25 -12.12 10.82
C ASN A 457 17.61 -12.24 11.52
N SER A 458 18.70 -12.09 10.76
CA SER A 458 20.09 -12.19 11.26
C SER A 458 20.43 -11.18 12.36
N ARG A 459 19.58 -10.17 12.57
CA ARG A 459 19.73 -9.08 13.54
C ARG A 459 18.94 -9.27 14.83
N ARG A 460 18.12 -10.33 14.94
CA ARG A 460 17.31 -10.57 16.14
C ARG A 460 17.62 -11.93 16.72
N SER A 461 17.84 -11.96 18.04
CA SER A 461 17.67 -13.21 18.77
C SER A 461 16.19 -13.59 18.79
N GLY A 462 15.88 -14.85 19.13
CA GLY A 462 14.50 -15.22 19.42
C GLY A 462 13.90 -14.37 20.56
N MET A 463 12.59 -14.43 20.72
CA MET A 463 11.89 -13.67 21.74
C MET A 463 10.80 -14.50 22.42
N TRP A 464 10.47 -14.12 23.65
CA TRP A 464 9.32 -14.67 24.35
C TRP A 464 8.07 -13.91 23.91
N VAL A 465 7.10 -14.62 23.37
CA VAL A 465 5.80 -14.10 22.95
C VAL A 465 4.69 -14.78 23.75
N VAL A 466 3.48 -14.21 23.75
CA VAL A 466 2.33 -14.85 24.40
C VAL A 466 1.86 -16.02 23.53
N ASP A 467 1.68 -17.18 24.15
CA ASP A 467 1.25 -18.40 23.45
C ASP A 467 -0.16 -18.26 22.86
N ALA A 468 -0.44 -18.98 21.77
CA ALA A 468 -1.72 -18.94 21.06
C ALA A 468 -2.94 -19.16 21.97
N CYS A 469 -2.82 -19.99 23.02
CA CYS A 469 -3.94 -20.26 23.92
C CYS A 469 -4.27 -19.09 24.87
N ASP A 470 -3.36 -18.14 25.05
CA ASP A 470 -3.48 -17.08 26.06
C ASP A 470 -3.51 -15.67 25.44
N VAL A 471 -3.15 -15.53 24.15
CA VAL A 471 -3.05 -14.24 23.45
C VAL A 471 -4.36 -13.44 23.46
N ARG A 472 -5.52 -14.12 23.38
CA ARG A 472 -6.81 -13.43 23.49
C ARG A 472 -7.02 -12.79 24.86
N ARG A 473 -6.76 -13.55 25.93
CA ARG A 473 -6.86 -13.08 27.32
C ARG A 473 -5.87 -11.95 27.58
N PHE A 474 -4.67 -12.04 27.00
CA PHE A 474 -3.65 -11.00 27.09
C PHE A 474 -4.14 -9.66 26.51
N TYR A 475 -4.60 -9.63 25.26
CA TYR A 475 -5.06 -8.39 24.62
C TYR A 475 -6.33 -7.82 25.24
N ASP A 476 -7.31 -8.66 25.60
CA ASP A 476 -8.51 -8.17 26.29
C ASP A 476 -8.14 -7.51 27.63
N ASN A 477 -7.26 -8.13 28.42
CA ASN A 477 -6.81 -7.54 29.68
C ASN A 477 -5.98 -6.27 29.49
N PHE A 478 -5.08 -6.25 28.50
CA PHE A 478 -4.25 -5.08 28.23
C PHE A 478 -5.12 -3.89 27.78
N TYR A 479 -6.04 -4.11 26.85
CA TYR A 479 -6.92 -3.05 26.37
C TYR A 479 -7.96 -2.62 27.41
N SER A 480 -8.46 -3.55 28.23
CA SER A 480 -9.28 -3.20 29.40
C SER A 480 -8.52 -2.30 30.38
N PHE A 481 -7.24 -2.59 30.64
CA PHE A 481 -6.38 -1.75 31.45
C PHE A 481 -6.21 -0.35 30.85
N LEU A 482 -5.86 -0.25 29.55
CA LEU A 482 -5.72 1.03 28.85
C LEU A 482 -7.01 1.87 28.94
N VAL A 483 -8.17 1.26 28.66
CA VAL A 483 -9.47 1.93 28.77
C VAL A 483 -9.73 2.40 30.21
N SER A 484 -9.40 1.59 31.22
CA SER A 484 -9.53 1.98 32.63
C SER A 484 -8.64 3.17 33.01
N CYS A 485 -7.51 3.34 32.32
CA CYS A 485 -6.61 4.48 32.46
C CYS A 485 -7.03 5.70 31.61
N GLY A 486 -8.16 5.66 30.91
CA GLY A 486 -8.65 6.77 30.09
C GLY A 486 -8.01 6.86 28.69
N ILE A 487 -7.23 5.85 28.29
CA ILE A 487 -6.70 5.68 26.93
C ILE A 487 -7.78 5.07 26.05
N ASN A 488 -8.01 5.63 24.86
CA ASN A 488 -9.12 5.26 23.99
C ASN A 488 -8.75 5.10 22.50
N ALA A 489 -7.46 5.10 22.19
CA ALA A 489 -6.91 4.80 20.86
C ALA A 489 -5.60 3.99 20.99
N VAL A 490 -5.20 3.29 19.94
CA VAL A 490 -3.89 2.60 19.90
C VAL A 490 -3.21 2.70 18.53
N LYS A 491 -1.88 2.77 18.54
CA LYS A 491 -1.04 2.52 17.38
C LYS A 491 -0.37 1.15 17.56
N LEU A 492 -0.85 0.15 16.82
CA LEU A 492 -0.35 -1.22 16.90
C LEU A 492 0.71 -1.43 15.82
N ASP A 493 1.93 -1.70 16.24
CA ASP A 493 3.11 -1.72 15.37
C ASP A 493 3.76 -3.11 15.27
N THR A 494 4.79 -3.23 14.45
CA THR A 494 5.60 -4.45 14.26
C THR A 494 4.81 -5.68 13.83
N GLN A 495 3.61 -5.51 13.25
CA GLN A 495 2.71 -6.63 12.97
C GLN A 495 3.29 -7.65 11.98
N GLY A 496 4.15 -7.20 11.06
CA GLY A 496 4.87 -8.04 10.12
C GLY A 496 5.84 -9.04 10.76
N LEU A 497 6.22 -8.87 12.04
CA LEU A 497 7.03 -9.86 12.77
C LEU A 497 6.34 -11.24 12.84
N LEU A 498 5.02 -11.29 12.68
CA LEU A 498 4.28 -12.53 12.53
C LEU A 498 4.70 -13.34 11.29
N ASP A 499 4.97 -12.68 10.15
CA ASP A 499 5.45 -13.32 8.91
C ASP A 499 6.96 -13.65 9.00
N ASP A 500 7.69 -12.97 9.88
CA ASP A 500 9.11 -13.19 10.15
C ASP A 500 9.39 -14.38 11.07
N LEU A 501 8.39 -14.98 11.72
CA LEU A 501 8.59 -16.18 12.54
C LEU A 501 9.29 -17.26 11.69
N LYS A 502 10.38 -17.84 12.18
CA LYS A 502 11.21 -18.78 11.40
C LYS A 502 10.55 -20.15 11.24
N ASN A 503 9.89 -20.65 12.27
CA ASN A 503 9.26 -21.96 12.28
C ASN A 503 7.86 -21.95 11.63
N ALA A 504 7.59 -22.88 10.71
CA ALA A 504 6.28 -23.01 10.04
C ALA A 504 5.12 -23.28 10.99
N LYS A 505 5.33 -24.09 12.04
CA LYS A 505 4.33 -24.39 13.06
C LYS A 505 4.00 -23.16 13.91
N ASP A 506 4.99 -22.35 14.24
CA ASP A 506 4.74 -21.09 14.94
C ASP A 506 3.94 -20.12 14.06
N ARG A 507 4.25 -20.03 12.77
CA ARG A 507 3.43 -19.23 11.83
C ARG A 507 1.99 -19.75 11.74
N SER A 508 1.79 -21.06 11.56
CA SER A 508 0.45 -21.63 11.40
C SER A 508 -0.42 -21.51 12.66
N GLU A 509 0.18 -21.55 13.86
CA GLU A 509 -0.54 -21.40 15.13
C GLU A 509 -0.69 -19.93 15.57
N LEU A 510 0.38 -19.13 15.52
CA LEU A 510 0.39 -17.79 16.11
C LEU A 510 -0.23 -16.73 15.20
N ILE A 511 -0.04 -16.78 13.87
CA ILE A 511 -0.61 -15.79 12.94
C ILE A 511 -2.14 -15.69 13.10
N PRO A 512 -2.91 -16.77 12.93
CA PRO A 512 -4.36 -16.68 13.09
C PRO A 512 -4.76 -16.36 14.54
N ALA A 513 -4.05 -16.86 15.55
CA ALA A 513 -4.36 -16.58 16.95
C ALA A 513 -4.21 -15.10 17.31
N TYR A 514 -3.10 -14.48 16.90
CA TYR A 514 -2.85 -13.05 17.10
C TYR A 514 -3.82 -12.18 16.30
N GLN A 515 -4.01 -12.46 15.00
CA GLN A 515 -4.96 -11.71 14.16
C GLN A 515 -6.38 -11.73 14.74
N ASN A 516 -6.87 -12.92 15.15
CA ASN A 516 -8.19 -13.07 15.77
C ASN A 516 -8.28 -12.35 17.13
N ALA A 517 -7.27 -12.51 17.98
CA ALA A 517 -7.24 -11.90 19.30
C ALA A 517 -7.24 -10.37 19.22
N ILE A 518 -6.36 -9.80 18.39
CA ILE A 518 -6.23 -8.36 18.21
C ILE A 518 -7.52 -7.78 17.65
N HIS A 519 -8.03 -8.31 16.54
CA HIS A 519 -9.21 -7.74 15.91
C HIS A 519 -10.43 -7.76 16.85
N ALA A 520 -10.65 -8.87 17.54
CA ALA A 520 -11.77 -8.99 18.46
C ALA A 520 -11.61 -8.10 19.71
N SER A 521 -10.38 -7.94 20.20
CA SER A 521 -10.08 -7.07 21.35
C SER A 521 -10.20 -5.59 20.95
N LEU A 522 -9.63 -5.16 19.82
CA LEU A 522 -9.73 -3.79 19.30
C LEU A 522 -11.19 -3.37 19.11
N LEU A 523 -11.99 -4.21 18.44
CA LEU A 523 -13.40 -3.94 18.20
C LEU A 523 -14.23 -3.86 19.50
N SER A 524 -13.75 -4.42 20.59
CA SER A 524 -14.45 -4.40 21.89
C SER A 524 -14.06 -3.20 22.75
N HIS A 525 -12.92 -2.56 22.50
CA HIS A 525 -12.37 -1.52 23.38
C HIS A 525 -12.17 -0.15 22.69
N PHE A 526 -11.80 -0.13 21.41
CA PHE A 526 -11.38 1.08 20.71
C PHE A 526 -12.21 1.41 19.46
N GLU A 527 -13.09 0.50 19.02
CA GLU A 527 -13.87 0.65 17.78
C GLU A 527 -12.95 0.85 16.56
N ASP A 528 -12.96 2.05 15.96
CA ASP A 528 -12.16 2.44 14.79
C ASP A 528 -10.89 3.24 15.13
N ARG A 529 -10.66 3.54 16.42
CA ARG A 529 -9.55 4.38 16.90
C ARG A 529 -8.22 3.62 16.96
N VAL A 530 -7.83 3.08 15.82
CA VAL A 530 -6.67 2.22 15.65
C VAL A 530 -5.85 2.64 14.43
N ILE A 531 -4.55 2.80 14.64
CA ILE A 531 -3.56 2.91 13.56
C ILE A 531 -2.79 1.59 13.50
N SER A 532 -2.91 0.89 12.37
CA SER A 532 -2.24 -0.38 12.08
C SER A 532 -0.92 -0.11 11.36
N CYS A 533 0.18 -0.35 12.06
CA CYS A 533 1.53 -0.13 11.59
C CYS A 533 2.23 -1.44 11.23
N MET A 534 3.17 -1.35 10.28
CA MET A 534 4.00 -2.46 9.81
C MET A 534 3.16 -3.70 9.49
N SER A 535 2.02 -3.51 8.84
CA SER A 535 0.96 -4.52 8.77
C SER A 535 0.61 -4.94 7.34
N GLN A 536 1.40 -4.55 6.34
CA GLN A 536 1.09 -4.81 4.92
C GLN A 536 1.66 -6.15 4.42
N TYR A 537 1.79 -7.16 5.28
CA TYR A 537 2.10 -8.51 4.82
C TYR A 537 0.87 -9.17 4.18
N PRO A 538 1.05 -10.03 3.16
CA PRO A 538 -0.06 -10.58 2.39
C PRO A 538 -1.13 -11.27 3.24
N ALA A 539 -0.72 -12.08 4.23
CA ALA A 539 -1.65 -12.80 5.09
C ALA A 539 -2.49 -11.88 6.00
N ASN A 540 -2.06 -10.63 6.27
CA ASN A 540 -2.88 -9.66 6.99
C ASN A 540 -3.86 -8.93 6.08
N ILE A 541 -3.37 -8.45 4.93
CA ILE A 541 -4.17 -7.67 3.96
C ILE A 541 -5.40 -8.46 3.52
N PHE A 542 -5.19 -9.75 3.24
CA PHE A 542 -6.25 -10.66 2.79
C PHE A 542 -6.94 -11.42 3.92
N SER A 543 -6.58 -11.15 5.19
CA SER A 543 -7.28 -11.74 6.32
C SER A 543 -8.77 -11.36 6.27
N PRO A 544 -9.69 -12.26 6.65
CA PRO A 544 -11.11 -11.97 6.71
C PRO A 544 -11.45 -10.67 7.47
N GLN A 545 -10.74 -10.43 8.58
CA GLN A 545 -10.93 -9.31 9.48
C GLN A 545 -10.62 -7.98 8.79
N ILE A 546 -9.60 -7.93 7.93
CA ILE A 546 -9.23 -6.72 7.18
C ILE A 546 -10.02 -6.62 5.88
N LEU A 547 -9.97 -7.66 5.04
CA LEU A 547 -10.50 -7.62 3.68
C LEU A 547 -12.03 -7.41 3.65
N LEU A 548 -12.74 -7.97 4.63
CA LEU A 548 -14.21 -7.91 4.69
C LEU A 548 -14.74 -6.79 5.60
N SER A 549 -13.88 -6.10 6.36
CA SER A 549 -14.27 -5.03 7.31
C SER A 549 -15.13 -3.95 6.65
N SER A 550 -14.66 -3.43 5.51
CA SER A 550 -15.30 -2.37 4.72
C SER A 550 -16.70 -2.71 4.18
N SER A 551 -17.01 -4.01 4.05
CA SER A 551 -18.29 -4.47 3.50
C SER A 551 -19.38 -4.61 4.55
N THR A 552 -19.03 -4.49 5.83
CA THR A 552 -19.97 -4.67 6.94
C THR A 552 -20.40 -3.32 7.52
N HIS A 553 -19.46 -2.39 7.79
CA HIS A 553 -19.78 -1.01 8.18
C HIS A 553 -18.61 -0.04 7.86
N PRO A 554 -18.89 1.22 7.44
CA PRO A 554 -17.86 2.24 7.21
C PRO A 554 -17.00 2.56 8.45
N ALA A 555 -17.58 2.40 9.65
CA ALA A 555 -16.93 2.58 10.94
C ALA A 555 -15.98 1.42 11.34
N ASN A 556 -15.73 0.44 10.46
CA ASN A 556 -14.77 -0.64 10.71
C ASN A 556 -13.49 -0.49 9.88
N LYS A 557 -13.25 0.68 9.26
CA LYS A 557 -12.00 0.94 8.56
C LYS A 557 -10.86 1.09 9.57
N ILE A 558 -9.78 0.38 9.33
CA ILE A 558 -8.54 0.50 10.12
C ILE A 558 -7.54 1.24 9.23
N ALA A 559 -7.00 2.35 9.72
CA ALA A 559 -5.92 3.04 9.03
C ALA A 559 -4.69 2.14 9.04
N MET A 560 -4.14 1.86 7.86
CA MET A 560 -2.88 1.14 7.73
C MET A 560 -1.80 2.12 7.28
N ARG A 561 -0.72 2.23 8.05
CA ARG A 561 0.49 2.94 7.59
C ARG A 561 0.99 2.26 6.32
N ASN A 562 1.42 3.04 5.34
CA ASN A 562 1.79 2.55 4.01
C ASN A 562 3.23 2.86 3.59
N SER A 563 4.01 3.45 4.47
CA SER A 563 5.44 3.74 4.26
C SER A 563 6.23 3.36 5.49
N ASP A 564 7.54 3.30 5.31
CA ASP A 564 8.44 3.43 6.44
C ASP A 564 8.31 4.83 7.07
N ASP A 565 9.04 5.02 8.15
CA ASP A 565 9.22 6.28 8.84
C ASP A 565 9.50 7.45 7.84
N PHE A 566 8.63 8.50 7.80
CA PHE A 566 8.76 9.75 7.01
C PHE A 566 9.32 10.98 7.79
N TRP A 567 10.49 11.47 7.38
CA TRP A 567 11.29 12.51 8.04
C TRP A 567 11.37 13.70 7.07
N PRO A 568 10.66 14.81 7.32
CA PRO A 568 10.52 15.90 6.33
C PRO A 568 11.83 16.50 5.81
N ASN A 569 12.89 16.42 6.62
CA ASN A 569 14.20 16.97 6.31
C ASN A 569 15.16 15.93 5.71
N ASP A 570 14.71 14.70 5.52
CA ASP A 570 15.48 13.61 4.92
C ASP A 570 14.74 13.08 3.68
N PRO A 571 15.11 13.55 2.48
CA PRO A 571 14.54 13.09 1.22
C PRO A 571 14.59 11.57 1.02
N ALA A 572 15.53 10.85 1.67
CA ALA A 572 15.62 9.39 1.56
C ALA A 572 14.43 8.67 2.23
N THR A 573 13.72 9.35 3.13
CA THR A 573 12.53 8.83 3.82
C THR A 573 11.22 9.16 3.12
N HIS A 574 11.28 9.99 2.07
CA HIS A 574 10.12 10.32 1.25
C HIS A 574 9.91 9.15 0.30
N ALA A 575 9.15 8.15 0.75
CA ALA A 575 8.70 7.08 -0.12
C ALA A 575 7.84 7.72 -1.23
N TRP A 576 8.17 7.41 -2.49
CA TRP A 576 7.61 7.88 -3.77
C TRP A 576 7.75 9.38 -4.10
#